data_AF-A0A939KRX5-F1
#
_entry.id   AF-A0A939KRX5-F1
#
_cell.length_a   1.000
_cell.length_b   1.000
_cell.length_c   1.000
_cell.angle_alpha   90.00
_cell.angle_beta   90.00
_cell.angle_gamma   90.00
#
_symmetry.space_group_name_H-M   'P 1'
#
loop_
_entity.id
_entity.type
_entity.pdbx_description
1 polymer ?
#
loop_
_entity_poly.entity_id
_entity_poly.type
_entity_poly.pdbx_seq_one_letter_code
_entity_poly.pdbx_strand_id
1 'polypeptide(L)'
;MKLIPQFSEFLKETVNLNQTRINLLDGNVKAIQSFIRQSTWRPKICKFYEQGSWAHNTIIRPVDGDEFDADLLVMVDPVEGWTAKDYIVALGEVFSDSATYGEKTKIWDYCVTITYQGERKVDIAPCVVSRLVRDQIEVCNRATDQFERSEPVAYTQWMRERNNFSGSNSFRKVTRLLKYLRDIKRTFTCPSVLLTTLLGMQINWLDKDTEEFSDVPTSLRTLMRRLDEWLQLRPIKPRVENPNLPSEDFAASWTDTQYSNFRSFIHKYRGWVDDAYNAEGKTDSVVAWRRIFGDAFAKGETVKASTHLAEGISRIQSLLVSTAAHVDELVDAVRDFGVSILPASFYRIPHMRQPTWPQATTLNKNVQVFATWQISKNAIQGRAVKSGDILSRQGGLWFDVGVNGGLPLPAGFRVQWRITNTGVVALARNSGRGEFYVAQRGNRRWEELQYRGVHIAEAFIIRSSDNVLVGQSPPFNVVIE
;
A
#
# COMPACT_ATOMS: atom_id res chain seq x y z
N MET A 1 -19.44 -20.68 -10.54
CA MET A 1 -20.03 -19.88 -11.65
C MET A 1 -19.06 -18.75 -12.06
N LYS A 2 -18.89 -18.44 -13.35
CA LYS A 2 -17.84 -17.48 -13.79
C LYS A 2 -18.16 -15.99 -13.53
N LEU A 3 -19.43 -15.57 -13.58
CA LEU A 3 -19.85 -14.16 -13.39
C LEU A 3 -19.14 -13.14 -14.32
N ILE A 4 -18.88 -13.51 -15.58
CA ILE A 4 -18.16 -12.67 -16.57
C ILE A 4 -18.77 -11.26 -16.72
N PRO A 5 -20.11 -11.08 -16.81
CA PRO A 5 -20.71 -9.75 -16.89
C PRO A 5 -20.42 -8.89 -15.65
N GLN A 6 -20.54 -9.46 -14.44
CA GLN A 6 -20.29 -8.76 -13.18
C GLN A 6 -18.81 -8.35 -13.04
N PHE A 7 -17.87 -9.20 -13.47
CA PHE A 7 -16.45 -8.81 -13.54
C PHE A 7 -16.20 -7.65 -14.51
N SER A 8 -16.86 -7.68 -15.66
CA SER A 8 -16.71 -6.64 -16.69
C SER A 8 -17.25 -5.29 -16.19
N GLU A 9 -18.42 -5.30 -15.57
CA GLU A 9 -19.02 -4.12 -14.93
C GLU A 9 -18.16 -3.61 -13.77
N PHE A 10 -17.72 -4.51 -12.87
CA PHE A 10 -16.88 -4.14 -11.73
C PHE A 10 -15.57 -3.49 -12.16
N LEU A 11 -14.91 -4.06 -13.17
CA LEU A 11 -13.72 -3.48 -13.77
C LEU A 11 -14.02 -2.08 -14.30
N LYS A 12 -15.10 -1.90 -15.05
CA LYS A 12 -15.44 -0.63 -15.69
C LYS A 12 -15.81 0.46 -14.68
N GLU A 13 -16.67 0.14 -13.72
CA GLU A 13 -17.34 1.14 -12.87
C GLU A 13 -16.58 1.39 -11.54
N THR A 14 -15.75 0.45 -11.10
CA THR A 14 -15.04 0.54 -9.81
C THR A 14 -13.53 0.54 -9.96
N VAL A 15 -12.95 -0.45 -10.65
CA VAL A 15 -11.50 -0.68 -10.64
C VAL A 15 -10.74 0.20 -11.63
N ASN A 16 -11.24 0.35 -12.84
CA ASN A 16 -10.55 1.07 -13.90
C ASN A 16 -10.66 2.58 -13.70
N LEU A 17 -9.63 3.30 -14.14
CA LEU A 17 -9.74 4.72 -14.38
C LEU A 17 -10.74 4.97 -15.54
N ASN A 18 -11.63 5.95 -15.39
CA ASN A 18 -12.60 6.27 -16.45
C ASN A 18 -11.92 6.91 -17.67
N GLN A 19 -12.58 6.79 -18.83
CA GLN A 19 -12.02 7.28 -20.11
C GLN A 19 -11.75 8.78 -20.11
N THR A 20 -12.59 9.59 -19.45
CA THR A 20 -12.39 11.04 -19.35
C THR A 20 -11.07 11.38 -18.68
N ARG A 21 -10.74 10.73 -17.56
CA ARG A 21 -9.48 10.92 -16.84
C ARG A 21 -8.27 10.43 -17.65
N ILE A 22 -8.42 9.35 -18.43
CA ILE A 22 -7.38 8.88 -19.35
C ILE A 22 -7.12 9.92 -20.45
N ASN A 23 -8.18 10.39 -21.13
CA ASN A 23 -8.05 11.41 -22.18
C ASN A 23 -7.41 12.70 -21.64
N LEU A 24 -7.77 13.09 -20.42
CA LEU A 24 -7.19 14.24 -19.75
C LEU A 24 -5.69 14.01 -19.47
N LEU A 25 -5.31 12.84 -18.95
CA LEU A 25 -3.90 12.49 -18.76
C LEU A 25 -3.11 12.62 -20.08
N ASP A 26 -3.62 12.04 -21.17
CA ASP A 26 -2.96 12.07 -22.48
C ASP A 26 -2.77 13.51 -22.99
N GLY A 27 -3.80 14.36 -22.83
CA GLY A 27 -3.73 15.77 -23.20
C GLY A 27 -2.68 16.54 -22.38
N ASN A 28 -2.63 16.29 -21.07
CA ASN A 28 -1.66 16.95 -20.18
C ASN A 28 -0.23 16.50 -20.45
N VAL A 29 -0.01 15.20 -20.70
CA VAL A 29 1.33 14.71 -21.05
C VAL A 29 1.79 15.31 -22.38
N LYS A 30 0.91 15.42 -23.39
CA LYS A 30 1.25 16.13 -24.64
C LYS A 30 1.63 17.59 -24.40
N ALA A 31 0.92 18.30 -23.52
CA ALA A 31 1.26 19.67 -23.15
C ALA A 31 2.62 19.76 -22.45
N ILE A 32 2.89 18.86 -21.50
CA ILE A 32 4.18 18.73 -20.80
C ILE A 32 5.31 18.47 -21.79
N GLN A 33 5.14 17.53 -22.72
CA GLN A 33 6.16 17.24 -23.75
C GLN A 33 6.45 18.47 -24.62
N SER A 34 5.42 19.21 -25.03
CA SER A 34 5.58 20.45 -25.81
C SER A 34 6.30 21.53 -25.00
N PHE A 35 5.95 21.69 -23.72
CA PHE A 35 6.62 22.63 -22.83
C PHE A 35 8.12 22.33 -22.68
N ILE A 36 8.49 21.09 -22.38
CA ILE A 36 9.90 20.69 -22.23
C ILE A 36 10.68 20.99 -23.53
N ARG A 37 10.11 20.65 -24.70
CA ARG A 37 10.74 20.90 -26.01
C ARG A 37 10.96 22.39 -26.32
N GLN A 38 10.14 23.28 -25.77
CA GLN A 38 10.22 24.73 -26.00
C GLN A 38 10.98 25.46 -24.89
N SER A 39 11.39 24.73 -23.85
CA SER A 39 12.07 25.30 -22.68
C SER A 39 13.56 25.52 -22.94
N THR A 40 14.23 26.12 -21.95
CA THR A 40 15.68 26.29 -21.89
C THR A 40 16.42 25.05 -21.37
N TRP A 41 15.73 23.92 -21.16
CA TRP A 41 16.38 22.70 -20.68
C TRP A 41 17.41 22.20 -21.71
N ARG A 42 18.68 22.19 -21.30
CA ARG A 42 19.84 22.03 -22.19
C ARG A 42 19.95 20.68 -22.93
N PRO A 43 19.62 19.51 -22.33
CA PRO A 43 19.80 18.23 -23.00
C PRO A 43 18.96 18.12 -24.27
N LYS A 44 19.56 17.61 -25.35
CA LYS A 44 18.82 17.34 -26.58
C LYS A 44 17.90 16.13 -26.37
N ILE A 45 16.60 16.36 -26.57
CA ILE A 45 15.58 15.33 -26.38
C ILE A 45 15.53 14.40 -27.59
N CYS A 46 15.81 13.11 -27.37
CA CYS A 46 15.72 12.08 -28.38
C CYS A 46 14.27 11.60 -28.53
N LYS A 47 13.62 11.26 -27.41
CA LYS A 47 12.29 10.65 -27.40
C LYS A 47 11.61 10.72 -26.04
N PHE A 48 10.29 10.63 -26.03
CA PHE A 48 9.49 10.42 -24.82
C PHE A 48 8.91 9.01 -24.80
N TYR A 49 8.83 8.40 -23.63
CA TYR A 49 8.16 7.13 -23.43
C TYR A 49 7.22 7.22 -22.23
N GLU A 50 6.01 6.69 -22.41
CA GLU A 50 5.15 6.33 -21.28
C GLU A 50 5.84 5.19 -20.51
N GLN A 51 5.76 5.22 -19.18
CA GLN A 51 6.29 4.15 -18.33
C GLN A 51 5.26 3.72 -17.29
N GLY A 52 5.62 2.66 -16.57
CA GLY A 52 4.90 2.24 -15.37
C GLY A 52 3.50 1.77 -15.69
N SER A 53 2.61 1.93 -14.71
CA SER A 53 1.26 1.39 -14.84
C SER A 53 0.44 2.06 -15.94
N TRP A 54 0.81 3.27 -16.36
CA TRP A 54 0.22 3.94 -17.51
C TRP A 54 0.54 3.18 -18.81
N ALA A 55 1.82 2.98 -19.11
CA ALA A 55 2.27 2.30 -20.32
C ALA A 55 1.83 0.83 -20.41
N HIS A 56 1.68 0.17 -19.25
CA HIS A 56 1.19 -1.22 -19.16
C HIS A 56 -0.33 -1.30 -19.26
N ASN A 57 -1.02 -0.16 -19.25
CA ASN A 57 -2.47 -0.04 -19.12
C ASN A 57 -2.98 -0.78 -17.87
N THR A 58 -2.32 -0.63 -16.73
CA THR A 58 -2.68 -1.23 -15.44
C THR A 58 -2.94 -0.18 -14.36
N ILE A 59 -3.13 1.10 -14.71
CA ILE A 59 -3.66 2.11 -13.80
C ILE A 59 -5.02 1.64 -13.27
N ILE A 60 -5.23 1.82 -11.97
CA ILE A 60 -6.51 1.60 -11.29
C ILE A 60 -7.00 2.92 -10.71
N ARG A 61 -8.31 3.01 -10.47
CA ARG A 61 -8.89 4.12 -9.71
C ARG A 61 -8.36 4.08 -8.27
N PRO A 62 -7.82 5.20 -7.74
CA PRO A 62 -7.42 5.27 -6.35
C PRO A 62 -8.61 5.02 -5.42
N VAL A 63 -8.42 4.16 -4.41
CA VAL A 63 -9.50 3.70 -3.51
C VAL A 63 -9.98 4.82 -2.60
N ASP A 64 -9.07 5.67 -2.10
CA ASP A 64 -9.38 6.74 -1.14
C ASP A 64 -9.68 8.09 -1.82
N GLY A 65 -9.85 8.10 -3.15
CA GLY A 65 -10.02 9.35 -3.91
C GLY A 65 -8.73 10.13 -4.11
N ASP A 66 -7.59 9.55 -3.73
CA ASP A 66 -6.25 10.08 -3.98
C ASP A 66 -5.96 10.28 -5.47
N GLU A 67 -4.81 10.90 -5.76
CA GLU A 67 -4.27 11.06 -7.09
C GLU A 67 -3.79 9.72 -7.66
N PHE A 68 -3.90 9.54 -8.98
CA PHE A 68 -3.22 8.44 -9.66
C PHE A 68 -1.92 8.92 -10.30
N ASP A 69 -0.92 8.05 -10.34
CA ASP A 69 0.40 8.37 -10.88
C ASP A 69 0.53 7.94 -12.35
N ALA A 70 1.26 8.74 -13.13
CA ALA A 70 1.68 8.44 -14.48
C ALA A 70 3.15 8.81 -14.67
N ASP A 71 3.91 7.93 -15.30
CA ASP A 71 5.35 8.09 -15.47
C ASP A 71 5.68 8.45 -16.93
N LEU A 72 6.46 9.51 -17.12
CA LEU A 72 6.95 9.98 -18.41
C LEU A 72 8.49 9.98 -18.41
N LEU A 73 9.08 9.14 -19.25
CA LEU A 73 10.52 9.16 -19.48
C LEU A 73 10.88 10.17 -20.56
N VAL A 74 11.95 10.92 -20.33
CA VAL A 74 12.53 11.85 -21.31
C VAL A 74 13.93 11.36 -21.66
N MET A 75 14.05 10.71 -22.82
CA MET A 75 15.34 10.20 -23.31
C MET A 75 16.13 11.36 -23.91
N VAL A 76 17.35 11.56 -23.43
CA VAL A 76 18.19 12.71 -23.83
C VAL A 76 19.63 12.29 -24.15
N ASP A 77 20.24 13.03 -25.07
CA ASP A 77 21.69 12.93 -25.35
C ASP A 77 22.49 13.41 -24.12
N PRO A 78 23.68 12.84 -23.84
CA PRO A 78 24.53 13.31 -22.76
C PRO A 78 25.01 14.74 -23.01
N VAL A 79 25.03 15.54 -21.96
CA VAL A 79 25.55 16.90 -21.93
C VAL A 79 26.95 16.89 -21.30
N GLU A 80 27.92 17.45 -22.01
CA GLU A 80 29.29 17.56 -21.51
C GLU A 80 29.35 18.38 -20.21
N GLY A 81 30.06 17.83 -19.22
CA GLY A 81 30.23 18.41 -17.90
C GLY A 81 29.06 18.22 -16.93
N TRP A 82 27.94 17.63 -17.35
CA TRP A 82 26.79 17.38 -16.47
C TRP A 82 26.93 16.07 -15.69
N THR A 83 26.64 16.13 -14.39
CA THR A 83 26.43 14.95 -13.54
C THR A 83 24.98 14.48 -13.60
N ALA A 84 24.64 13.36 -12.94
CA ALA A 84 23.27 12.84 -12.94
C ALA A 84 22.30 13.82 -12.27
N LYS A 85 22.73 14.46 -11.18
CA LYS A 85 21.97 15.48 -10.46
C LYS A 85 21.58 16.66 -11.36
N ASP A 86 22.46 17.11 -12.25
CA ASP A 86 22.23 18.28 -13.10
C ASP A 86 21.00 18.11 -14.00
N TYR A 87 20.77 16.91 -14.55
CA TYR A 87 19.59 16.63 -15.39
C TYR A 87 18.28 16.85 -14.64
N ILE A 88 18.21 16.39 -13.39
CA ILE A 88 17.01 16.50 -12.55
C ILE A 88 16.80 17.94 -12.08
N VAL A 89 17.86 18.59 -11.60
CA VAL A 89 17.79 19.94 -11.04
C VAL A 89 17.43 20.94 -12.13
N ALA A 90 18.13 20.93 -13.27
CA ALA A 90 17.86 21.85 -14.36
C ALA A 90 16.46 21.65 -14.97
N LEU A 91 15.95 20.41 -15.03
CA LEU A 91 14.57 20.17 -15.44
C LEU A 91 13.58 20.75 -14.42
N GLY A 92 13.87 20.56 -13.13
CA GLY A 92 13.07 21.07 -12.03
C GLY A 92 12.99 22.59 -12.01
N GLU A 93 14.10 23.29 -12.26
CA GLU A 93 14.17 24.74 -12.39
C GLU A 93 13.28 25.24 -13.53
N VAL A 94 13.40 24.65 -14.72
CA VAL A 94 12.55 24.97 -15.88
C VAL A 94 11.06 24.88 -15.56
N PHE A 95 10.64 23.84 -14.82
CA PHE A 95 9.25 23.71 -14.40
C PHE A 95 8.86 24.67 -13.27
N SER A 96 9.76 24.91 -12.32
CA SER A 96 9.53 25.79 -11.17
C SER A 96 9.35 27.25 -11.60
N ASP A 97 10.10 27.69 -12.61
CA ASP A 97 10.04 29.05 -13.17
C ASP A 97 8.83 29.28 -14.10
N SER A 98 8.08 28.22 -14.41
CA SER A 98 6.91 28.30 -15.28
C SER A 98 5.71 28.89 -14.54
N ALA A 99 5.08 29.92 -15.10
CA ALA A 99 3.80 30.42 -14.59
C ALA A 99 2.67 29.36 -14.60
N THR A 100 2.77 28.34 -15.47
CA THR A 100 1.76 27.29 -15.61
C THR A 100 1.98 26.13 -14.64
N TYR A 101 3.25 25.77 -14.39
CA TYR A 101 3.63 24.55 -13.68
C TYR A 101 4.33 24.80 -12.34
N GLY A 102 4.82 26.01 -12.07
CA GLY A 102 5.68 26.30 -10.92
C GLY A 102 5.09 25.84 -9.58
N GLU A 103 3.87 26.27 -9.28
CA GLU A 103 3.15 25.89 -8.04
C GLU A 103 2.80 24.39 -7.96
N LYS A 104 2.88 23.66 -9.07
CA LYS A 104 2.57 22.23 -9.17
C LYS A 104 3.80 21.33 -9.08
N THR A 105 4.99 21.94 -9.10
CA THR A 105 6.25 21.26 -9.34
C THR A 105 6.87 20.79 -8.03
N LYS A 106 7.33 19.54 -8.02
CA LYS A 106 8.17 19.00 -6.95
C LYS A 106 9.33 18.20 -7.54
N ILE A 107 10.54 18.49 -7.08
CA ILE A 107 11.76 17.82 -7.55
C ILE A 107 12.08 16.66 -6.61
N TRP A 108 12.07 15.43 -7.12
CA TRP A 108 12.47 14.21 -6.40
C TRP A 108 13.84 13.72 -6.86
N ASP A 109 14.27 12.56 -6.34
CA ASP A 109 15.62 12.06 -6.59
C ASP A 109 15.80 11.52 -8.02
N TYR A 110 14.74 10.98 -8.62
CA TYR A 110 14.80 10.41 -9.98
C TYR A 110 13.94 11.15 -10.99
N CYS A 111 13.10 12.10 -10.55
CA CYS A 111 12.12 12.74 -11.42
C CYS A 111 11.71 14.13 -10.93
N VAL A 112 11.03 14.86 -11.81
CA VAL A 112 10.27 16.06 -11.49
C VAL A 112 8.78 15.72 -11.57
N THR A 113 8.04 15.88 -10.48
CA THR A 113 6.60 15.60 -10.43
C THR A 113 5.80 16.87 -10.67
N ILE A 114 4.83 16.80 -11.57
CA ILE A 114 3.77 17.80 -11.72
C ILE A 114 2.48 17.28 -11.10
N THR A 115 2.02 17.95 -10.04
CA THR A 115 0.83 17.55 -9.28
C THR A 115 -0.40 18.34 -9.72
N TYR A 116 -1.43 17.63 -10.17
CA TYR A 116 -2.76 18.17 -10.40
C TYR A 116 -3.63 17.74 -9.22
N GLN A 117 -3.72 18.61 -8.21
CA GLN A 117 -4.31 18.33 -6.91
C GLN A 117 -5.65 17.60 -7.00
N GLY A 118 -5.73 16.45 -6.33
CA GLY A 118 -6.94 15.61 -6.28
C GLY A 118 -7.28 14.88 -7.59
N GLU A 119 -6.43 14.99 -8.61
CA GLU A 119 -6.62 14.31 -9.89
C GLU A 119 -5.51 13.30 -10.19
N ARG A 120 -4.26 13.77 -10.35
CA ARG A 120 -3.13 12.94 -10.82
C ARG A 120 -1.78 13.57 -10.52
N LYS A 121 -0.73 12.74 -10.59
CA LYS A 121 0.67 13.16 -10.65
C LYS A 121 1.30 12.65 -11.93
N VAL A 122 2.15 13.49 -12.53
CA VAL A 122 2.98 13.09 -13.67
C VAL A 122 4.43 13.18 -13.24
N ASP A 123 5.09 12.03 -13.13
CA ASP A 123 6.51 11.92 -12.78
C ASP A 123 7.34 11.92 -14.06
N ILE A 124 8.15 12.97 -14.24
CA ILE A 124 8.96 13.20 -15.43
C ILE A 124 10.40 12.83 -15.12
N ALA A 125 10.88 11.71 -15.66
CA ALA A 125 12.20 11.17 -15.37
C ALA A 125 13.14 11.35 -16.58
N PRO A 126 14.19 12.18 -16.47
CA PRO A 126 15.30 12.22 -17.41
C PRO A 126 16.05 10.90 -17.46
N CYS A 127 16.25 10.38 -18.66
CA CYS A 127 17.08 9.21 -18.91
C CYS A 127 18.14 9.56 -19.95
N VAL A 128 19.41 9.41 -19.58
CA VAL A 128 20.52 9.65 -20.51
C VAL A 128 20.72 8.39 -21.34
N VAL A 129 20.78 8.56 -22.66
CA VAL A 129 20.99 7.45 -23.59
C VAL A 129 22.37 7.50 -24.21
N SER A 130 22.98 6.33 -24.43
CA SER A 130 24.27 6.20 -25.13
C SER A 130 25.45 6.97 -24.54
N ARG A 131 25.44 7.27 -23.23
CA ARG A 131 26.54 8.00 -22.57
C ARG A 131 27.86 7.23 -22.56
N LEU A 132 27.80 5.94 -22.24
CA LEU A 132 28.98 5.05 -22.16
C LEU A 132 28.92 3.89 -23.17
N VAL A 133 27.74 3.32 -23.37
CA VAL A 133 27.50 2.19 -24.26
C VAL A 133 26.33 2.54 -25.16
N ARG A 134 26.46 2.28 -26.47
CA ARG A 134 25.40 2.55 -27.46
C ARG A 134 24.07 1.93 -27.03
N ASP A 135 23.00 2.71 -27.14
CA ASP A 135 21.62 2.35 -26.81
C ASP A 135 21.34 2.04 -25.33
N GLN A 136 22.36 2.07 -24.45
CA GLN A 136 22.17 1.92 -23.01
C GLN A 136 21.41 3.11 -22.45
N ILE A 137 20.41 2.82 -21.62
CA ILE A 137 19.59 3.81 -20.91
C ILE A 137 20.07 3.87 -19.46
N GLU A 138 20.30 5.08 -18.96
CA GLU A 138 20.62 5.34 -17.56
C GLU A 138 19.62 6.33 -16.96
N VAL A 139 19.04 6.00 -15.82
CA VAL A 139 18.27 6.96 -15.01
C VAL A 139 19.22 7.81 -14.19
N CYS A 140 18.81 9.05 -13.92
CA CYS A 140 19.62 9.99 -13.15
C CYS A 140 19.20 9.97 -11.68
N ASN A 141 20.08 9.57 -10.77
CA ASN A 141 19.85 9.64 -9.33
C ASN A 141 20.48 10.91 -8.75
N ARG A 142 19.65 11.87 -8.39
CA ARG A 142 20.04 13.14 -7.79
C ARG A 142 20.63 12.99 -6.38
N ALA A 143 20.16 12.00 -5.61
CA ALA A 143 20.57 11.85 -4.21
C ALA A 143 22.00 11.32 -4.08
N THR A 144 22.37 10.36 -4.93
CA THR A 144 23.72 9.75 -4.95
C THR A 144 24.62 10.35 -6.03
N ASP A 145 24.06 11.21 -6.89
CA ASP A 145 24.69 11.77 -8.08
C ASP A 145 25.27 10.71 -9.02
N GLN A 146 24.52 9.63 -9.23
CA GLN A 146 24.91 8.49 -10.07
C GLN A 146 23.99 8.32 -11.28
N PHE A 147 24.61 7.91 -12.39
CA PHE A 147 23.89 7.34 -13.53
C PHE A 147 23.67 5.85 -13.27
N GLU A 148 22.42 5.42 -13.19
CA GLU A 148 22.06 4.04 -12.89
C GLU A 148 21.49 3.39 -14.15
N ARG A 149 22.11 2.30 -14.61
CA ARG A 149 21.59 1.54 -15.77
C ARG A 149 20.17 1.06 -15.48
N SER A 150 19.28 1.22 -16.45
CA SER A 150 17.89 0.75 -16.36
C SER A 150 17.38 0.26 -17.72
N GLU A 151 16.31 -0.52 -17.73
CA GLU A 151 15.70 -1.07 -18.96
C GLU A 151 14.16 -0.87 -19.00
N PRO A 152 13.64 0.36 -18.78
CA PRO A 152 12.21 0.58 -18.56
C PRO A 152 11.36 0.37 -19.82
N VAL A 153 11.94 0.62 -21.00
CA VAL A 153 11.29 0.39 -22.31
C VAL A 153 11.14 -1.11 -22.56
N ALA A 154 12.21 -1.87 -22.33
CA ALA A 154 12.21 -3.33 -22.48
C ALA A 154 11.28 -4.01 -21.45
N TYR A 155 11.25 -3.54 -20.20
CA TYR A 155 10.29 -4.01 -19.20
C TYR A 155 8.83 -3.77 -19.63
N THR A 156 8.55 -2.59 -20.19
CA THR A 156 7.22 -2.27 -20.72
C THR A 156 6.83 -3.18 -21.89
N GLN A 157 7.78 -3.49 -22.78
CA GLN A 157 7.56 -4.43 -23.87
C GLN A 157 7.31 -5.84 -23.35
N TRP A 158 8.10 -6.31 -22.37
CA TRP A 158 7.89 -7.60 -21.72
C TRP A 158 6.49 -7.70 -21.10
N MET A 159 6.01 -6.67 -20.40
CA MET A 159 4.64 -6.65 -19.86
C MET A 159 3.55 -6.74 -20.94
N ARG A 160 3.76 -6.09 -22.10
CA ARG A 160 2.84 -6.18 -23.25
C ARG A 160 2.82 -7.58 -23.84
N GLU A 161 3.99 -8.22 -23.95
CA GLU A 161 4.12 -9.60 -24.40
C GLU A 161 3.39 -10.57 -23.47
N ARG A 162 3.57 -10.44 -22.14
CA ARG A 162 2.82 -11.25 -21.16
C ARG A 162 1.32 -11.14 -21.38
N ASN A 163 0.81 -9.94 -21.64
CA ASN A 163 -0.62 -9.75 -21.91
C ASN A 163 -1.08 -10.40 -23.23
N ASN A 164 -0.22 -10.46 -24.26
CA ASN A 164 -0.55 -11.05 -25.56
C ASN A 164 -0.69 -12.59 -25.50
N PHE A 165 -0.25 -13.23 -24.43
CA PHE A 165 -0.51 -14.65 -24.17
C PHE A 165 -1.88 -14.91 -23.54
N SER A 166 -2.67 -13.86 -23.30
CA SER A 166 -3.97 -13.96 -22.64
C SER A 166 -5.10 -13.51 -23.56
N GLY A 167 -6.22 -14.23 -23.57
CA GLY A 167 -7.39 -13.90 -24.36
C GLY A 167 -8.06 -12.62 -23.87
N SER A 168 -8.54 -11.77 -24.79
CA SER A 168 -9.33 -10.56 -24.47
C SER A 168 -8.67 -9.61 -23.45
N ASN A 169 -7.33 -9.54 -23.43
CA ASN A 169 -6.52 -8.78 -22.46
C ASN A 169 -6.79 -9.18 -20.99
N SER A 170 -7.10 -10.44 -20.73
CA SER A 170 -7.47 -10.93 -19.40
C SER A 170 -6.32 -10.76 -18.39
N PHE A 171 -5.06 -10.96 -18.78
CA PHE A 171 -3.91 -10.74 -17.90
C PHE A 171 -3.85 -9.31 -17.34
N ARG A 172 -4.00 -8.30 -18.21
CA ARG A 172 -4.04 -6.89 -17.78
C ARG A 172 -5.21 -6.60 -16.86
N LYS A 173 -6.40 -7.14 -17.15
CA LYS A 173 -7.60 -6.99 -16.32
C LYS A 173 -7.41 -7.62 -14.94
N VAL A 174 -6.84 -8.83 -14.88
CA VAL A 174 -6.48 -9.50 -13.62
C VAL A 174 -5.43 -8.73 -12.84
N THR A 175 -4.42 -8.20 -13.52
CA THR A 175 -3.40 -7.35 -12.89
C THR A 175 -4.02 -6.15 -12.19
N ARG A 176 -5.00 -5.48 -12.83
CA ARG A 176 -5.77 -4.40 -12.20
C ARG A 176 -6.59 -4.87 -11.00
N LEU A 177 -7.26 -6.03 -11.09
CA LEU A 177 -8.01 -6.61 -9.97
C LEU A 177 -7.11 -6.90 -8.77
N LEU A 178 -5.91 -7.42 -8.98
CA LEU A 178 -4.99 -7.75 -7.89
C LEU A 178 -4.30 -6.52 -7.29
N LYS A 179 -4.04 -5.49 -8.10
CA LYS A 179 -3.66 -4.16 -7.56
C LYS A 179 -4.78 -3.56 -6.72
N TYR A 180 -6.02 -3.63 -7.19
CA TYR A 180 -7.17 -3.17 -6.42
C TYR A 180 -7.34 -3.95 -5.12
N LEU A 181 -7.24 -5.29 -5.15
CA LEU A 181 -7.27 -6.15 -3.97
C LEU A 181 -6.23 -5.73 -2.92
N ARG A 182 -4.98 -5.52 -3.36
CA ARG A 182 -3.89 -5.00 -2.51
C ARG A 182 -4.30 -3.68 -1.85
N ASP A 183 -4.87 -2.75 -2.61
CA ASP A 183 -5.15 -1.39 -2.16
C ASP A 183 -6.37 -1.32 -1.21
N ILE A 184 -7.37 -2.19 -1.40
CA ILE A 184 -8.54 -2.27 -0.49
C ILE A 184 -8.29 -3.10 0.76
N LYS A 185 -7.50 -4.18 0.67
CA LYS A 185 -7.28 -5.08 1.82
C LYS A 185 -6.16 -4.60 2.71
N ARG A 186 -5.10 -4.03 2.12
CA ARG A 186 -3.90 -3.52 2.83
C ARG A 186 -3.28 -4.54 3.81
N THR A 187 -3.54 -5.83 3.61
CA THR A 187 -3.08 -6.94 4.45
C THR A 187 -1.62 -7.30 4.19
N PHE A 188 -1.07 -6.89 3.05
CA PHE A 188 0.34 -7.03 2.71
C PHE A 188 0.86 -5.77 2.02
N THR A 189 2.17 -5.57 2.07
CA THR A 189 2.87 -4.51 1.32
C THR A 189 3.57 -5.13 0.12
N CYS A 190 3.27 -4.65 -1.09
CA CYS A 190 3.93 -5.09 -2.31
C CYS A 190 4.00 -3.93 -3.32
N PRO A 191 5.21 -3.44 -3.67
CA PRO A 191 5.37 -2.43 -4.72
C PRO A 191 4.70 -2.87 -6.03
N SER A 192 4.15 -1.92 -6.78
CA SER A 192 3.40 -2.23 -8.01
C SER A 192 4.27 -2.99 -9.02
N VAL A 193 5.51 -2.55 -9.27
CA VAL A 193 6.45 -3.21 -10.19
C VAL A 193 6.78 -4.65 -9.77
N LEU A 194 6.87 -4.91 -8.47
CA LEU A 194 7.11 -6.25 -7.93
C LEU A 194 5.88 -7.14 -8.12
N LEU A 195 4.69 -6.64 -7.77
CA LEU A 195 3.43 -7.38 -7.97
C LEU A 195 3.22 -7.73 -9.43
N THR A 196 3.39 -6.77 -10.35
CA THR A 196 3.20 -7.00 -11.79
C THR A 196 4.23 -7.96 -12.36
N THR A 197 5.48 -7.89 -11.91
CA THR A 197 6.52 -8.83 -12.32
C THR A 197 6.20 -10.25 -11.86
N LEU A 198 5.84 -10.42 -10.58
CA LEU A 198 5.45 -11.73 -10.04
C LEU A 198 4.28 -12.35 -10.81
N LEU A 199 3.28 -11.54 -11.18
CA LEU A 199 2.15 -11.99 -12.00
C LEU A 199 2.58 -12.34 -13.42
N GLY A 200 3.41 -11.50 -14.06
CA GLY A 200 3.92 -11.74 -15.40
C GLY A 200 4.74 -13.03 -15.50
N MET A 201 5.46 -13.40 -14.44
CA MET A 201 6.17 -14.68 -14.37
C MET A 201 5.25 -15.90 -14.40
N GLN A 202 3.95 -15.75 -14.09
CA GLN A 202 2.99 -16.87 -14.05
C GLN A 202 2.26 -17.12 -15.37
N ILE A 203 2.57 -16.34 -16.41
CA ILE A 203 2.03 -16.50 -17.75
C ILE A 203 3.14 -16.57 -18.81
N ASN A 204 2.99 -17.47 -19.75
CA ASN A 204 3.97 -17.72 -20.80
C ASN A 204 3.29 -18.03 -22.14
N TRP A 205 4.09 -18.21 -23.19
CA TRP A 205 3.60 -18.34 -24.56
C TRP A 205 2.73 -19.58 -24.81
N LEU A 206 2.88 -20.65 -24.00
CA LEU A 206 2.04 -21.85 -24.07
C LEU A 206 0.60 -21.59 -23.61
N ASP A 207 0.37 -20.51 -22.88
CA ASP A 207 -0.96 -20.15 -22.37
C ASP A 207 -1.85 -19.49 -23.44
N LYS A 208 -1.25 -19.10 -24.57
CA LYS A 208 -1.96 -18.42 -25.64
C LYS A 208 -3.09 -19.30 -26.18
N ASP A 209 -4.27 -18.72 -26.28
CA ASP A 209 -5.50 -19.35 -26.78
C ASP A 209 -5.99 -20.56 -25.96
N THR A 210 -5.46 -20.74 -24.74
CA THR A 210 -5.95 -21.76 -23.79
C THR A 210 -7.22 -21.32 -23.06
N GLU A 211 -8.01 -22.30 -22.60
CA GLU A 211 -9.19 -22.02 -21.78
C GLU A 211 -8.86 -21.31 -20.47
N GLU A 212 -7.67 -21.58 -19.91
CA GLU A 212 -7.21 -21.03 -18.63
C GLU A 212 -7.06 -19.51 -18.63
N PHE A 213 -6.93 -18.91 -19.83
CA PHE A 213 -6.80 -17.47 -20.04
C PHE A 213 -7.87 -16.86 -20.97
N SER A 214 -8.94 -17.61 -21.23
CA SER A 214 -10.02 -17.22 -22.15
C SER A 214 -10.88 -16.04 -21.64
N ASP A 215 -11.06 -15.94 -20.32
CA ASP A 215 -11.86 -14.90 -19.67
C ASP A 215 -11.25 -14.45 -18.33
N VAL A 216 -11.71 -13.31 -17.81
CA VAL A 216 -11.18 -12.68 -16.59
C VAL A 216 -11.28 -13.57 -15.33
N PRO A 217 -12.45 -14.12 -14.95
CA PRO A 217 -12.56 -14.93 -13.73
C PRO A 217 -11.71 -16.21 -13.80
N THR A 218 -11.64 -16.86 -14.96
CA THR A 218 -10.79 -18.04 -15.16
C THR A 218 -9.31 -17.67 -15.07
N SER A 219 -8.91 -16.58 -15.76
CA SER A 219 -7.52 -16.09 -15.71
C SER A 219 -7.10 -15.67 -14.30
N LEU A 220 -7.99 -15.03 -13.54
CA LEU A 220 -7.74 -14.64 -12.15
C LEU A 220 -7.45 -15.87 -11.29
N ARG A 221 -8.29 -16.90 -11.41
CA ARG A 221 -8.11 -18.16 -10.69
C ARG A 221 -6.80 -18.85 -11.09
N THR A 222 -6.50 -18.92 -12.37
CA THR A 222 -5.26 -19.53 -12.89
C THR A 222 -4.02 -18.80 -12.36
N LEU A 223 -3.97 -17.47 -12.50
CA LEU A 223 -2.82 -16.67 -12.05
C LEU A 223 -2.64 -16.71 -10.53
N MET A 224 -3.72 -16.64 -9.75
CA MET A 224 -3.64 -16.74 -8.30
C MET A 224 -3.15 -18.12 -7.84
N ARG A 225 -3.57 -19.20 -8.52
CA ARG A 225 -3.10 -20.55 -8.23
C ARG A 225 -1.61 -20.71 -8.54
N ARG A 226 -1.18 -20.33 -9.75
CA ARG A 226 0.23 -20.43 -10.16
C ARG A 226 1.13 -19.55 -9.29
N LEU A 227 0.69 -18.33 -8.95
CA LEU A 227 1.41 -17.44 -8.05
C LEU A 227 1.54 -18.06 -6.65
N ASP A 228 0.44 -18.58 -6.10
CA ASP A 228 0.48 -19.26 -4.80
C ASP A 228 1.44 -20.44 -4.81
N GLU A 229 1.34 -21.36 -5.78
CA GLU A 229 2.26 -22.50 -5.94
C GLU A 229 3.72 -22.06 -6.01
N TRP A 230 4.02 -21.02 -6.82
CA TRP A 230 5.36 -20.46 -6.93
C TRP A 230 5.89 -19.91 -5.61
N LEU A 231 5.03 -19.24 -4.83
CA LEU A 231 5.36 -18.71 -3.51
C LEU A 231 5.47 -19.83 -2.46
N GLN A 232 4.61 -20.85 -2.51
CA GLN A 232 4.62 -21.93 -1.53
C GLN A 232 5.91 -22.75 -1.62
N LEU A 233 6.43 -22.96 -2.83
CA LEU A 233 7.73 -23.60 -3.08
C LEU A 233 8.95 -22.77 -2.63
N ARG A 234 8.74 -21.51 -2.22
CA ARG A 234 9.79 -20.58 -1.80
C ARG A 234 9.51 -20.10 -0.37
N PRO A 235 9.86 -20.87 0.67
CA PRO A 235 9.68 -20.43 2.05
C PRO A 235 10.59 -19.25 2.42
N ILE A 236 11.69 -19.06 1.68
CA ILE A 236 12.68 -17.99 1.88
C ILE A 236 12.49 -16.93 0.78
N LYS A 237 12.66 -15.65 1.14
CA LYS A 237 12.49 -14.52 0.21
C LYS A 237 13.37 -14.70 -1.03
N PRO A 238 12.77 -14.83 -2.23
CA PRO A 238 13.52 -14.91 -3.47
C PRO A 238 13.96 -13.53 -3.95
N ARG A 239 14.99 -13.49 -4.79
CA ARG A 239 15.21 -12.37 -5.68
C ARG A 239 14.15 -12.40 -6.78
N VAL A 240 13.64 -11.23 -7.16
CA VAL A 240 12.70 -11.08 -8.29
C VAL A 240 13.32 -10.09 -9.26
N GLU A 241 14.02 -10.64 -10.23
CA GLU A 241 14.82 -9.87 -11.17
C GLU A 241 13.95 -9.11 -12.17
N ASN A 242 14.45 -7.96 -12.64
CA ASN A 242 13.92 -7.34 -13.84
C ASN A 242 14.18 -8.28 -15.03
N PRO A 243 13.14 -8.73 -15.78
CA PRO A 243 13.28 -9.66 -16.90
C PRO A 243 14.22 -9.19 -18.01
N ASN A 244 14.54 -7.90 -18.09
CA ASN A 244 15.44 -7.32 -19.08
C ASN A 244 16.73 -6.76 -18.45
N LEU A 245 16.86 -6.78 -17.13
CA LEU A 245 18.04 -6.32 -16.39
C LEU A 245 18.27 -7.20 -15.16
N PRO A 246 18.84 -8.40 -15.29
CA PRO A 246 18.97 -9.37 -14.19
C PRO A 246 19.71 -8.86 -12.94
N SER A 247 20.53 -7.82 -13.08
CA SER A 247 21.19 -7.17 -11.96
C SER A 247 20.22 -6.40 -11.04
N GLU A 248 19.07 -5.97 -11.55
CA GLU A 248 18.05 -5.23 -10.79
C GLU A 248 17.07 -6.22 -10.12
N ASP A 249 16.95 -6.13 -8.79
CA ASP A 249 16.07 -6.97 -7.99
C ASP A 249 14.90 -6.17 -7.42
N PHE A 250 13.70 -6.38 -7.96
CA PHE A 250 12.48 -5.72 -7.51
C PHE A 250 12.03 -6.17 -6.10
N ALA A 251 12.50 -7.32 -5.61
CA ALA A 251 12.25 -7.79 -4.25
C ALA A 251 13.28 -7.28 -3.23
N ALA A 252 14.24 -6.43 -3.64
CA ALA A 252 15.24 -5.86 -2.73
C ALA A 252 14.61 -5.05 -1.58
N SER A 253 13.50 -4.35 -1.87
CA SER A 253 12.77 -3.54 -0.88
C SER A 253 11.99 -4.36 0.16
N TRP A 254 11.78 -5.66 -0.08
CA TRP A 254 11.12 -6.53 0.88
C TRP A 254 12.06 -7.01 1.96
N THR A 255 11.60 -6.92 3.21
CA THR A 255 12.09 -7.72 4.33
C THR A 255 11.52 -9.14 4.26
N ASP A 256 12.15 -10.10 4.94
CA ASP A 256 11.67 -11.48 5.02
C ASP A 256 10.26 -11.58 5.63
N THR A 257 9.94 -10.71 6.60
CA THR A 257 8.58 -10.67 7.15
C THR A 257 7.55 -10.15 6.16
N GLN A 258 7.86 -9.10 5.40
CA GLN A 258 6.95 -8.60 4.36
C GLN A 258 6.70 -9.67 3.29
N TYR A 259 7.75 -10.42 2.91
CA TYR A 259 7.62 -11.54 1.99
C TYR A 259 6.76 -12.67 2.57
N SER A 260 7.05 -13.13 3.79
CA SER A 260 6.28 -14.17 4.46
C SER A 260 4.80 -13.79 4.60
N ASN A 261 4.52 -12.53 4.93
CA ASN A 261 3.17 -12.00 5.01
C ASN A 261 2.47 -11.99 3.64
N PHE A 262 3.14 -11.52 2.58
CA PHE A 262 2.63 -11.59 1.21
C PHE A 262 2.30 -13.02 0.79
N ARG A 263 3.23 -13.97 1.02
CA ARG A 263 3.04 -15.40 0.72
C ARG A 263 1.81 -15.98 1.42
N SER A 264 1.65 -15.73 2.72
CA SER A 264 0.51 -16.22 3.50
C SER A 264 -0.83 -15.64 3.04
N PHE A 265 -0.89 -14.35 2.72
CA PHE A 265 -2.12 -13.73 2.23
C PHE A 265 -2.47 -14.12 0.80
N ILE A 266 -1.50 -14.31 -0.09
CA ILE A 266 -1.76 -14.85 -1.43
C ILE A 266 -2.34 -16.27 -1.33
N HIS A 267 -1.81 -17.13 -0.46
CA HIS A 267 -2.36 -18.46 -0.21
C HIS A 267 -3.83 -18.42 0.23
N LYS A 268 -4.12 -17.55 1.21
CA LYS A 268 -5.48 -17.33 1.70
C LYS A 268 -6.42 -16.84 0.60
N TYR A 269 -6.00 -15.83 -0.17
CA TYR A 269 -6.82 -15.26 -1.25
C TYR A 269 -7.00 -16.22 -2.41
N ARG A 270 -6.01 -17.07 -2.71
CA ARG A 270 -6.15 -18.18 -3.66
C ARG A 270 -7.25 -19.13 -3.24
N GLY A 271 -7.34 -19.48 -1.94
CA GLY A 271 -8.45 -20.27 -1.40
C GLY A 271 -9.82 -19.62 -1.66
N TRP A 272 -9.96 -18.34 -1.33
CA TRP A 272 -11.22 -17.62 -1.53
C TRP A 272 -11.61 -17.49 -3.01
N VAL A 273 -10.63 -17.31 -3.89
CA VAL A 273 -10.84 -17.24 -5.35
C VAL A 273 -11.36 -18.59 -5.87
N ASP A 274 -10.82 -19.71 -5.39
CA ASP A 274 -11.32 -21.04 -5.73
C ASP A 274 -12.76 -21.25 -5.23
N ASP A 275 -13.06 -20.90 -3.98
CA ASP A 275 -14.40 -21.00 -3.41
C ASP A 275 -15.42 -20.19 -4.23
N ALA A 276 -15.07 -18.94 -4.56
CA ALA A 276 -15.95 -18.04 -5.31
C ALA A 276 -16.18 -18.50 -6.75
N TYR A 277 -15.15 -19.05 -7.39
CA TYR A 277 -15.22 -19.57 -8.75
C TYR A 277 -16.03 -20.87 -8.82
N ASN A 278 -15.87 -21.77 -7.83
CA ASN A 278 -16.51 -23.08 -7.78
C ASN A 278 -17.92 -23.07 -7.18
N ALA A 279 -18.36 -21.96 -6.57
CA ALA A 279 -19.72 -21.84 -6.05
C ALA A 279 -20.80 -22.20 -7.10
N GLU A 280 -21.75 -23.04 -6.68
CA GLU A 280 -22.80 -23.61 -7.53
C GLU A 280 -23.90 -22.56 -7.84
N GLY A 281 -24.23 -21.72 -6.86
CA GLY A 281 -25.23 -20.66 -6.98
C GLY A 281 -24.66 -19.29 -7.36
N LYS A 282 -25.42 -18.51 -8.15
CA LYS A 282 -25.05 -17.12 -8.49
C LYS A 282 -24.89 -16.26 -7.23
N THR A 283 -25.86 -16.31 -6.33
CA THR A 283 -25.87 -15.55 -5.08
C THR A 283 -24.64 -15.87 -4.22
N ASP A 284 -24.34 -17.16 -4.04
CA ASP A 284 -23.20 -17.60 -3.22
C ASP A 284 -21.87 -17.20 -3.86
N SER A 285 -21.76 -17.32 -5.19
CA SER A 285 -20.60 -16.83 -5.93
C SER A 285 -20.42 -15.32 -5.75
N VAL A 286 -21.49 -14.52 -5.82
CA VAL A 286 -21.41 -13.07 -5.56
C VAL A 286 -20.96 -12.78 -4.13
N VAL A 287 -21.51 -13.46 -3.12
CA VAL A 287 -21.09 -13.32 -1.71
C VAL A 287 -19.58 -13.61 -1.58
N ALA A 288 -19.13 -14.72 -2.16
CA ALA A 288 -17.74 -15.14 -2.10
C ALA A 288 -16.80 -14.16 -2.84
N TRP A 289 -17.21 -13.60 -3.98
CA TRP A 289 -16.43 -12.57 -4.67
C TRP A 289 -16.41 -11.23 -3.91
N ARG A 290 -17.51 -10.85 -3.24
CA ARG A 290 -17.56 -9.66 -2.36
C ARG A 290 -16.65 -9.81 -1.14
N ARG A 291 -16.41 -11.03 -0.65
CA ARG A 291 -15.38 -11.30 0.37
C ARG A 291 -13.99 -10.85 -0.08
N ILE A 292 -13.68 -11.01 -1.36
CA ILE A 292 -12.39 -10.67 -1.96
C ILE A 292 -12.34 -9.18 -2.33
N PHE A 293 -13.32 -8.70 -3.09
CA PHE A 293 -13.29 -7.38 -3.74
C PHE A 293 -14.15 -6.30 -3.06
N GLY A 294 -14.87 -6.64 -2.00
CA GLY A 294 -15.81 -5.75 -1.30
C GLY A 294 -17.16 -5.64 -2.00
N ASP A 295 -18.08 -4.91 -1.36
CA ASP A 295 -19.50 -4.81 -1.77
C ASP A 295 -19.70 -4.12 -3.13
N ALA A 296 -18.66 -3.45 -3.63
CA ALA A 296 -18.68 -2.86 -4.95
C ALA A 296 -18.70 -3.90 -6.09
N PHE A 297 -18.36 -5.15 -5.81
CA PHE A 297 -18.51 -6.24 -6.77
C PHE A 297 -19.99 -6.61 -6.94
N ALA A 298 -20.47 -6.59 -8.18
CA ALA A 298 -21.85 -6.91 -8.54
C ALA A 298 -22.91 -6.09 -7.77
N LYS A 299 -22.76 -4.76 -7.69
CA LYS A 299 -23.65 -3.86 -6.92
C LYS A 299 -25.13 -4.00 -7.27
N GLY A 300 -25.46 -4.28 -8.52
CA GLY A 300 -26.84 -4.47 -8.98
C GLY A 300 -27.50 -5.76 -8.50
N GLU A 301 -26.75 -6.69 -7.90
CA GLU A 301 -27.29 -7.93 -7.36
C GLU A 301 -27.76 -7.71 -5.92
N THR A 302 -29.06 -7.93 -5.70
CA THR A 302 -29.69 -7.88 -4.37
C THR A 302 -29.28 -9.10 -3.57
N VAL A 303 -28.19 -8.95 -2.85
CA VAL A 303 -27.73 -9.93 -1.87
C VAL A 303 -27.99 -9.30 -0.50
N LYS A 304 -28.62 -10.02 0.43
CA LYS A 304 -28.76 -9.57 1.83
C LYS A 304 -27.38 -9.10 2.32
N ALA A 305 -27.34 -8.00 3.08
CA ALA A 305 -26.12 -7.31 3.53
C ALA A 305 -25.00 -8.32 3.82
N SER A 306 -23.82 -8.08 3.22
CA SER A 306 -22.70 -9.04 3.11
C SER A 306 -22.66 -9.97 4.30
N THR A 307 -23.08 -11.21 4.12
CA THR A 307 -23.11 -12.20 5.20
C THR A 307 -21.75 -12.28 5.87
N HIS A 308 -20.63 -12.09 5.16
CA HIS A 308 -19.29 -12.14 5.74
C HIS A 308 -18.88 -10.95 6.62
N LEU A 309 -19.14 -9.68 6.27
CA LEU A 309 -18.88 -8.56 7.19
C LEU A 309 -19.91 -8.57 8.33
N ALA A 310 -21.16 -8.91 8.03
CA ALA A 310 -22.20 -9.11 9.04
C ALA A 310 -21.86 -10.30 9.95
N GLU A 311 -21.22 -11.36 9.46
CA GLU A 311 -20.71 -12.51 10.20
C GLU A 311 -19.50 -12.10 11.01
N GLY A 312 -18.57 -11.33 10.46
CA GLY A 312 -17.43 -10.80 11.22
C GLY A 312 -17.89 -9.87 12.35
N ILE A 313 -18.82 -8.97 12.07
CA ILE A 313 -19.43 -8.06 13.06
C ILE A 313 -20.29 -8.85 14.06
N SER A 314 -21.11 -9.80 13.61
CA SER A 314 -21.96 -10.64 14.46
C SER A 314 -21.12 -11.56 15.34
N ARG A 315 -20.05 -12.13 14.79
CA ARG A 315 -19.08 -12.94 15.53
C ARG A 315 -18.34 -12.08 16.52
N ILE A 316 -17.85 -10.89 16.17
CA ILE A 316 -17.26 -10.00 17.17
C ILE A 316 -18.29 -9.55 18.22
N GLN A 317 -19.53 -9.25 17.83
CA GLN A 317 -20.60 -8.91 18.77
C GLN A 317 -20.87 -10.08 19.73
N SER A 318 -20.90 -11.33 19.26
CA SER A 318 -21.08 -12.50 20.12
C SER A 318 -19.88 -12.73 21.03
N LEU A 319 -18.65 -12.60 20.51
CA LEU A 319 -17.40 -12.74 21.27
C LEU A 319 -17.21 -11.62 22.32
N LEU A 320 -17.77 -10.42 22.08
CA LEU A 320 -17.73 -9.30 23.03
C LEU A 320 -18.83 -9.35 24.10
N VAL A 321 -19.90 -10.12 23.86
CA VAL A 321 -21.01 -10.31 24.82
C VAL A 321 -20.79 -11.53 25.71
N SER A 322 -19.98 -12.50 25.28
CA SER A 322 -19.66 -13.72 26.05
C SER A 322 -18.36 -13.58 26.86
N THR A 323 -18.22 -14.42 27.90
CA THR A 323 -17.13 -14.37 28.88
C THR A 323 -15.72 -14.46 28.26
N ALA A 324 -14.69 -14.13 29.05
CA ALA A 324 -13.28 -14.01 28.67
C ALA A 324 -12.65 -15.19 27.86
N ALA A 325 -13.31 -16.33 27.75
CA ALA A 325 -12.89 -17.50 26.95
C ALA A 325 -12.84 -17.24 25.42
N HIS A 326 -13.48 -16.19 24.91
CA HIS A 326 -13.65 -15.93 23.48
C HIS A 326 -12.70 -14.89 22.87
N VAL A 327 -11.78 -14.34 23.68
CA VAL A 327 -10.82 -13.31 23.22
C VAL A 327 -9.73 -13.90 22.32
N ASP A 328 -9.47 -15.20 22.40
CA ASP A 328 -8.55 -15.83 21.45
C ASP A 328 -9.13 -15.87 20.03
N GLU A 329 -10.43 -16.11 19.90
CA GLU A 329 -11.13 -16.03 18.62
C GLU A 329 -11.24 -14.59 18.11
N LEU A 330 -11.12 -13.57 18.97
CA LEU A 330 -11.11 -12.17 18.55
C LEU A 330 -9.85 -11.85 17.73
N VAL A 331 -8.69 -12.34 18.14
CA VAL A 331 -7.45 -12.21 17.35
C VAL A 331 -7.62 -12.93 16.02
N ASP A 332 -8.28 -14.09 16.01
CA ASP A 332 -8.54 -14.85 14.79
C ASP A 332 -9.48 -14.09 13.86
N ALA A 333 -10.55 -13.50 14.39
CA ALA A 333 -11.48 -12.66 13.64
C ALA A 333 -10.78 -11.39 13.12
N VAL A 334 -9.97 -10.71 13.93
CA VAL A 334 -9.22 -9.54 13.44
C VAL A 334 -8.18 -9.93 12.39
N ARG A 335 -7.54 -11.09 12.52
CA ARG A 335 -6.64 -11.66 11.49
C ARG A 335 -7.38 -12.02 10.20
N ASP A 336 -8.63 -12.46 10.31
CA ASP A 336 -9.43 -12.90 9.17
C ASP A 336 -10.11 -11.77 8.41
N PHE A 337 -10.51 -10.72 9.13
CA PHE A 337 -11.38 -9.67 8.62
C PHE A 337 -10.79 -8.25 8.75
N GLY A 338 -9.68 -8.08 9.48
CA GLY A 338 -9.01 -6.79 9.73
C GLY A 338 -9.55 -6.05 10.95
N VAL A 339 -8.83 -5.02 11.44
CA VAL A 339 -9.25 -4.23 12.61
C VAL A 339 -10.50 -3.37 12.38
N SER A 340 -10.94 -3.20 11.12
CA SER A 340 -12.15 -2.43 10.78
C SER A 340 -13.44 -3.09 11.26
N ILE A 341 -13.42 -4.38 11.62
CA ILE A 341 -14.58 -5.07 12.19
C ILE A 341 -14.76 -4.85 13.69
N LEU A 342 -13.81 -4.16 14.35
CA LEU A 342 -13.92 -3.81 15.77
C LEU A 342 -14.97 -2.70 15.97
N PRO A 343 -16.01 -2.93 16.79
CA PRO A 343 -17.05 -1.93 17.02
C PRO A 343 -16.54 -0.76 17.86
N ALA A 344 -17.22 0.38 17.81
CA ALA A 344 -16.88 1.55 18.62
C ALA A 344 -16.86 1.26 20.14
N SER A 345 -17.65 0.29 20.61
CA SER A 345 -17.65 -0.17 22.00
C SER A 345 -16.33 -0.83 22.43
N PHE A 346 -15.59 -1.43 21.50
CA PHE A 346 -14.27 -2.02 21.76
C PHE A 346 -13.26 -0.96 22.25
N TYR A 347 -13.42 0.29 21.82
CA TYR A 347 -12.58 1.42 22.22
C TYR A 347 -13.14 2.15 23.46
N ARG A 348 -14.11 1.56 24.16
CA ARG A 348 -14.78 2.13 25.34
C ARG A 348 -15.00 1.06 26.42
N ILE A 349 -13.95 0.31 26.73
CA ILE A 349 -14.03 -0.77 27.73
C ILE A 349 -13.96 -0.23 29.17
N PRO A 350 -14.63 -0.89 30.14
CA PRO A 350 -14.82 -0.33 31.49
C PRO A 350 -13.54 0.04 32.24
N HIS A 351 -12.46 -0.73 32.06
CA HIS A 351 -11.18 -0.49 32.75
C HIS A 351 -10.26 0.51 32.04
N MET A 352 -10.70 1.08 30.91
CA MET A 352 -9.99 2.16 30.22
C MET A 352 -10.33 3.51 30.87
N ARG A 353 -9.37 4.11 31.58
CA ARG A 353 -9.60 5.38 32.28
C ARG A 353 -9.75 6.54 31.31
N GLN A 354 -10.74 7.39 31.55
CA GLN A 354 -10.91 8.63 30.82
C GLN A 354 -9.88 9.69 31.25
N PRO A 355 -9.46 10.60 30.36
CA PRO A 355 -8.52 11.66 30.70
C PRO A 355 -9.08 12.56 31.80
N THR A 356 -8.30 12.80 32.85
CA THR A 356 -8.69 13.65 33.99
C THR A 356 -8.18 15.08 33.89
N TRP A 357 -7.32 15.38 32.92
CA TRP A 357 -6.80 16.73 32.68
C TRP A 357 -7.91 17.65 32.18
N PRO A 358 -7.91 18.94 32.58
CA PRO A 358 -8.75 19.95 31.94
C PRO A 358 -8.50 19.93 30.44
N GLN A 359 -9.56 19.96 29.63
CA GLN A 359 -9.45 19.87 28.18
C GLN A 359 -9.53 21.26 27.54
N ALA A 360 -8.70 21.50 26.53
CA ALA A 360 -8.81 22.70 25.73
C ALA A 360 -10.14 22.71 24.94
N THR A 361 -10.68 23.90 24.67
CA THR A 361 -11.93 24.08 23.90
C THR A 361 -11.88 23.37 22.54
N THR A 362 -10.71 23.35 21.91
CA THR A 362 -10.46 22.63 20.67
C THR A 362 -9.30 21.66 20.87
N LEU A 363 -9.59 20.36 20.80
CA LEU A 363 -8.59 19.31 20.87
C LEU A 363 -7.95 19.10 19.49
N ASN A 364 -6.62 19.16 19.42
CA ASN A 364 -5.90 18.84 18.20
C ASN A 364 -6.00 17.34 17.90
N LYS A 365 -6.59 17.00 16.75
CA LYS A 365 -6.73 15.62 16.26
C LYS A 365 -5.61 15.19 15.30
N ASN A 366 -4.74 16.11 14.88
CA ASN A 366 -3.58 15.81 14.03
C ASN A 366 -2.41 15.26 14.85
N VAL A 367 -2.68 14.24 15.66
CA VAL A 367 -1.70 13.53 16.49
C VAL A 367 -1.60 12.11 15.97
N GLN A 368 -0.38 11.64 15.70
CA GLN A 368 -0.12 10.32 15.13
C GLN A 368 0.81 9.54 16.04
N VAL A 369 0.46 8.27 16.27
CA VAL A 369 1.32 7.30 16.95
C VAL A 369 2.09 6.52 15.90
N PHE A 370 3.40 6.42 16.08
CA PHE A 370 4.29 5.57 15.31
C PHE A 370 4.78 4.45 16.22
N ALA A 371 4.93 3.25 15.68
CA ALA A 371 5.42 2.10 16.43
C ALA A 371 6.65 1.51 15.74
N THR A 372 7.68 1.17 16.54
CA THR A 372 8.87 0.46 16.07
C THR A 372 9.05 -0.80 16.91
N TRP A 373 8.95 -1.96 16.27
CA TRP A 373 9.27 -3.24 16.90
C TRP A 373 10.77 -3.41 17.08
N GLN A 374 11.16 -3.94 18.23
CA GLN A 374 12.53 -4.33 18.54
C GLN A 374 12.52 -5.65 19.33
N ILE A 375 13.60 -6.42 19.21
CA ILE A 375 13.74 -7.69 19.95
C ILE A 375 13.89 -7.48 21.46
N SER A 376 14.40 -6.32 21.88
CA SER A 376 14.49 -5.91 23.28
C SER A 376 14.49 -4.38 23.38
N LYS A 377 14.21 -3.85 24.57
CA LYS A 377 14.08 -2.41 24.84
C LYS A 377 15.30 -1.58 24.40
N ASN A 378 16.49 -2.17 24.48
CA ASN A 378 17.77 -1.49 24.22
C ASN A 378 18.38 -1.91 22.87
N ALA A 379 17.66 -2.65 22.03
CA ALA A 379 18.17 -3.04 20.73
C ALA A 379 18.34 -1.82 19.81
N ILE A 380 19.38 -1.87 18.96
CA ILE A 380 19.71 -0.77 18.04
C ILE A 380 18.82 -0.83 16.79
N GLN A 381 18.61 -2.04 16.27
CA GLN A 381 17.78 -2.26 15.09
C GLN A 381 16.31 -2.44 15.47
N GLY A 382 15.43 -1.90 14.64
CA GLY A 382 13.99 -2.06 14.78
C GLY A 382 13.28 -1.99 13.44
N ARG A 383 12.02 -2.42 13.43
CA ARG A 383 11.14 -2.43 12.26
C ARG A 383 9.93 -1.57 12.53
N ALA A 384 9.60 -0.65 11.61
CA ALA A 384 8.35 0.11 11.71
C ALA A 384 7.13 -0.83 11.68
N VAL A 385 6.13 -0.53 12.50
CA VAL A 385 4.89 -1.29 12.64
C VAL A 385 3.72 -0.35 12.39
N LYS A 386 2.74 -0.81 11.63
CA LYS A 386 1.48 -0.10 11.38
C LYS A 386 0.39 -0.60 12.32
N SER A 387 -0.57 0.27 12.62
CA SER A 387 -1.73 -0.10 13.43
C SER A 387 -2.51 -1.22 12.75
N GLY A 388 -2.76 -2.31 13.48
CA GLY A 388 -3.44 -3.51 13.00
C GLY A 388 -2.53 -4.59 12.42
N ASP A 389 -1.22 -4.36 12.33
CA ASP A 389 -0.26 -5.42 11.99
C ASP A 389 -0.31 -6.53 13.06
N ILE A 390 -0.20 -7.77 12.59
CA ILE A 390 -0.12 -8.96 13.45
C ILE A 390 1.35 -9.19 13.84
N LEU A 391 1.61 -9.27 15.14
CA LEU A 391 2.93 -9.42 15.73
C LEU A 391 3.02 -10.72 16.53
N SER A 392 4.18 -11.36 16.52
CA SER A 392 4.45 -12.48 17.43
C SER A 392 4.65 -11.99 18.85
N ARG A 393 4.58 -12.91 19.81
CA ARG A 393 4.80 -12.61 21.25
C ARG A 393 6.24 -12.30 21.64
N GLN A 394 7.14 -12.09 20.68
CA GLN A 394 8.55 -11.84 20.92
C GLN A 394 8.88 -10.35 20.78
N GLY A 395 9.70 -9.85 21.71
CA GLY A 395 10.16 -8.46 21.72
C GLY A 395 9.12 -7.46 22.23
N GLY A 396 9.22 -6.23 21.75
CA GLY A 396 8.36 -5.12 22.16
C GLY A 396 8.31 -4.00 21.13
N LEU A 397 7.43 -3.03 21.39
CA LEU A 397 7.23 -1.84 20.59
C LEU A 397 7.72 -0.62 21.35
N TRP A 398 8.49 0.21 20.66
CA TRP A 398 8.59 1.62 21.00
C TRP A 398 7.49 2.40 20.30
N PHE A 399 6.66 3.06 21.09
CA PHE A 399 5.71 4.06 20.59
C PHE A 399 6.33 5.44 20.62
N ASP A 400 6.19 6.15 19.51
CA ASP A 400 6.58 7.53 19.28
C ASP A 400 5.34 8.33 18.89
N VAL A 401 5.41 9.65 19.05
CA VAL A 401 4.30 10.57 18.74
C VAL A 401 4.79 11.68 17.82
N GLY A 402 4.01 11.95 16.78
CA GLY A 402 4.20 13.11 15.91
C GLY A 402 2.92 13.91 15.76
N VAL A 403 3.07 15.16 15.37
CA VAL A 403 1.95 16.10 15.13
C VAL A 403 2.01 16.63 13.70
N ASN A 404 0.87 17.06 13.15
CA ASN A 404 0.80 17.75 11.86
C ASN A 404 1.57 17.03 10.72
N GLY A 405 1.27 15.75 10.51
CA GLY A 405 1.93 14.95 9.46
C GLY A 405 3.26 14.30 9.88
N GLY A 406 3.48 14.11 11.19
CA GLY A 406 4.63 13.36 11.72
C GLY A 406 5.78 14.22 12.24
N LEU A 407 5.60 15.54 12.33
CA LEU A 407 6.60 16.43 12.91
C LEU A 407 6.80 16.15 14.42
N PRO A 408 8.01 16.37 14.97
CA PRO A 408 8.27 16.22 16.39
C PRO A 408 7.37 17.13 17.23
N LEU A 409 7.00 16.65 18.43
CA LEU A 409 6.25 17.46 19.38
C LEU A 409 7.10 18.68 19.82
N PRO A 410 6.58 19.91 19.73
CA PRO A 410 7.32 21.10 20.14
C PRO A 410 7.56 21.14 21.66
N ALA A 411 8.52 21.97 22.07
CA ALA A 411 8.79 22.22 23.49
C ALA A 411 7.57 22.82 24.20
N GLY A 412 7.47 22.63 25.52
CA GLY A 412 6.34 23.09 26.33
C GLY A 412 5.16 22.11 26.39
N PHE A 413 5.29 20.93 25.77
CA PHE A 413 4.30 19.85 25.82
C PHE A 413 4.93 18.55 26.31
N ARG A 414 4.11 17.69 26.91
CA ARG A 414 4.49 16.33 27.34
C ARG A 414 3.45 15.32 26.86
N VAL A 415 3.86 14.06 26.72
CA VAL A 415 2.97 12.98 26.31
C VAL A 415 2.66 12.04 27.46
N GLN A 416 1.37 11.75 27.62
CA GLN A 416 0.84 10.67 28.45
C GLN A 416 0.30 9.58 27.53
N TRP A 417 0.70 8.35 27.80
CA TRP A 417 0.31 7.19 27.01
C TRP A 417 -0.76 6.41 27.74
N ARG A 418 -1.86 6.08 27.07
CA ARG A 418 -2.80 5.07 27.56
C ARG A 418 -2.53 3.77 26.82
N ILE A 419 -2.19 2.73 27.57
CA ILE A 419 -1.94 1.39 27.04
C ILE A 419 -3.01 0.47 27.62
N THR A 420 -3.79 -0.13 26.74
CA THR A 420 -4.94 -0.94 27.10
C THR A 420 -4.81 -2.31 26.46
N ASN A 421 -4.61 -3.32 27.30
CA ASN A 421 -4.61 -4.71 26.91
C ASN A 421 -6.03 -5.27 27.04
N THR A 422 -6.46 -5.97 26.00
CA THR A 422 -7.79 -6.59 25.93
C THR A 422 -7.73 -8.11 25.98
N GLY A 423 -6.53 -8.69 25.87
CA GLY A 423 -6.30 -10.13 25.85
C GLY A 423 -6.67 -10.79 27.18
N VAL A 424 -7.31 -11.97 27.12
CA VAL A 424 -7.73 -12.71 28.32
C VAL A 424 -6.55 -13.02 29.26
N VAL A 425 -5.41 -13.42 28.71
CA VAL A 425 -4.21 -13.72 29.51
C VAL A 425 -3.70 -12.46 30.22
N ALA A 426 -3.77 -11.30 29.58
CA ALA A 426 -3.42 -10.03 30.20
C ALA A 426 -4.40 -9.69 31.33
N LEU A 427 -5.71 -9.83 31.09
CA LEU A 427 -6.76 -9.54 32.08
C LEU A 427 -6.67 -10.48 33.29
N ALA A 428 -6.49 -11.79 33.07
CA ALA A 428 -6.35 -12.80 34.11
C ALA A 428 -5.12 -12.56 35.00
N ARG A 429 -4.08 -11.91 34.47
CA ARG A 429 -2.89 -11.49 35.24
C ARG A 429 -3.02 -10.07 35.79
N ASN A 430 -4.23 -9.52 35.88
CA ASN A 430 -4.49 -8.12 36.29
C ASN A 430 -3.66 -7.09 35.50
N SER A 431 -3.26 -7.45 34.29
CA SER A 431 -2.45 -6.66 33.36
C SER A 431 -3.32 -6.17 32.20
N GLY A 432 -4.62 -6.00 32.42
CA GLY A 432 -5.57 -5.39 31.49
C GLY A 432 -5.13 -3.99 31.09
N ARG A 433 -4.63 -3.18 32.04
CA ARG A 433 -4.13 -1.82 31.81
C ARG A 433 -5.15 -0.90 31.11
N GLY A 434 -4.94 0.40 31.17
CA GLY A 434 -5.97 1.39 30.80
C GLY A 434 -5.82 2.69 31.56
N GLU A 435 -4.84 2.72 32.48
CA GLU A 435 -4.29 3.91 33.10
C GLU A 435 -3.42 4.71 32.13
N PHE A 436 -3.05 5.91 32.56
CA PHE A 436 -2.09 6.75 31.87
C PHE A 436 -0.68 6.53 32.39
N TYR A 437 0.27 6.52 31.47
CA TYR A 437 1.67 6.28 31.76
C TYR A 437 2.55 7.35 31.12
N VAL A 438 3.55 7.79 31.87
CA VAL A 438 4.56 8.71 31.36
C VAL A 438 5.42 8.05 30.26
N ALA A 439 5.96 8.89 29.38
CA ALA A 439 7.03 8.50 28.48
C ALA A 439 8.30 8.11 29.27
N GLN A 440 9.09 7.19 28.70
CA GLN A 440 10.31 6.65 29.30
C GLN A 440 11.58 7.26 28.70
N ARG A 441 11.55 7.66 27.43
CA ARG A 441 12.69 8.26 26.72
C ARG A 441 12.19 9.35 25.78
N GLY A 442 12.44 10.62 26.12
CA GLY A 442 11.80 11.74 25.44
C GLY A 442 10.27 11.61 25.54
N ASN A 443 9.58 11.58 24.40
CA ASN A 443 8.13 11.35 24.34
C ASN A 443 7.74 9.88 24.10
N ARG A 444 8.71 8.96 24.08
CA ARG A 444 8.50 7.57 23.70
C ARG A 444 8.17 6.65 24.85
N ARG A 445 7.49 5.55 24.55
CA ARG A 445 7.17 4.50 25.52
C ARG A 445 7.43 3.10 24.97
N TRP A 446 8.08 2.26 25.77
CA TRP A 446 8.31 0.84 25.47
C TRP A 446 7.19 -0.02 26.02
N GLU A 447 6.74 -0.99 25.23
CA GLU A 447 5.74 -1.98 25.61
C GLU A 447 6.10 -3.38 25.07
N GLU A 448 5.99 -4.40 25.91
CA GLU A 448 6.33 -5.78 25.53
C GLU A 448 5.12 -6.52 24.94
N LEU A 449 5.38 -7.43 24.00
CA LEU A 449 4.34 -8.15 23.27
C LEU A 449 3.96 -9.48 23.93
N GLN A 450 3.97 -9.55 25.26
CA GLN A 450 3.87 -10.83 25.96
C GLN A 450 2.50 -11.52 25.86
N TYR A 451 1.44 -10.76 25.64
CA TYR A 451 0.06 -11.24 25.76
C TYR A 451 -0.64 -11.24 24.41
N ARG A 452 -1.13 -12.41 24.01
CA ARG A 452 -2.01 -12.54 22.84
C ARG A 452 -3.25 -11.68 23.01
N GLY A 453 -3.66 -10.97 21.97
CA GLY A 453 -4.84 -10.09 22.01
C GLY A 453 -4.74 -8.88 21.08
N VAL A 454 -5.81 -8.09 21.04
CA VAL A 454 -5.89 -6.85 20.25
C VAL A 454 -5.75 -5.64 21.18
N HIS A 455 -4.53 -5.20 21.43
CA HIS A 455 -4.23 -4.14 22.39
C HIS A 455 -4.27 -2.76 21.75
N ILE A 456 -4.40 -1.72 22.57
CA ILE A 456 -4.57 -0.34 22.12
C ILE A 456 -3.51 0.55 22.77
N ALA A 457 -2.85 1.37 21.96
CA ALA A 457 -2.00 2.47 22.41
C ALA A 457 -2.56 3.81 21.93
N GLU A 458 -2.62 4.79 22.83
CA GLU A 458 -3.07 6.15 22.53
C GLU A 458 -2.12 7.17 23.17
N ALA A 459 -1.88 8.27 22.45
CA ALA A 459 -1.08 9.39 22.93
C ALA A 459 -1.96 10.59 23.28
N PHE A 460 -1.73 11.17 24.46
CA PHE A 460 -2.39 12.36 24.98
C PHE A 460 -1.35 13.47 25.16
N ILE A 461 -1.50 14.57 24.45
CA ILE A 461 -0.59 15.72 24.50
C ILE A 461 -1.09 16.69 25.55
N ILE A 462 -0.29 16.86 26.59
CA ILE A 462 -0.57 17.76 27.72
C ILE A 462 0.33 18.99 27.61
N ARG A 463 -0.26 20.18 27.63
CA ARG A 463 0.49 21.43 27.71
C ARG A 463 1.07 21.58 29.11
N SER A 464 2.38 21.78 29.20
CA SER A 464 3.11 21.72 30.47
C SER A 464 2.86 22.92 31.37
N SER A 465 2.50 24.08 30.82
CA SER A 465 2.32 25.33 31.58
C SER A 465 1.10 25.31 32.51
N ASP A 466 0.03 24.62 32.11
CA ASP A 466 -1.27 24.64 32.81
C ASP A 466 -1.90 23.24 32.93
N ASN A 467 -1.18 22.19 32.53
CA ASN A 467 -1.59 20.80 32.62
C ASN A 467 -2.90 20.49 31.85
N VAL A 468 -3.15 21.23 30.75
CA VAL A 468 -4.33 21.09 29.90
C VAL A 468 -4.09 20.05 28.79
N LEU A 469 -5.06 19.17 28.55
CA LEU A 469 -5.08 18.27 27.40
C LEU A 469 -5.41 19.06 26.13
N VAL A 470 -4.45 19.09 25.19
CA VAL A 470 -4.53 19.88 23.95
C VAL A 470 -4.56 19.03 22.68
N GLY A 471 -4.22 17.73 22.76
CA GLY A 471 -4.29 16.82 21.62
C GLY A 471 -4.41 15.37 22.02
N GLN A 472 -5.03 14.56 21.17
CA GLN A 472 -5.17 13.12 21.36
C GLN A 472 -5.05 12.40 20.01
N SER A 473 -4.32 11.29 19.99
CA SER A 473 -4.23 10.43 18.81
C SER A 473 -5.48 9.57 18.62
N PRO A 474 -5.79 9.09 17.40
CA PRO A 474 -6.65 7.94 17.25
C PRO A 474 -6.02 6.70 17.94
N PRO A 475 -6.83 5.66 18.24
CA PRO A 475 -6.32 4.38 18.74
C PRO A 475 -5.32 3.75 17.77
N PHE A 476 -4.18 3.30 18.29
CA PHE A 476 -3.23 2.45 17.57
C PHE A 476 -3.43 1.00 18.00
N ASN A 477 -3.93 0.15 17.11
CA ASN A 477 -4.20 -1.25 17.40
C ASN A 477 -2.94 -2.10 17.26
N VAL A 478 -2.67 -2.94 18.24
CA VAL A 478 -1.56 -3.90 18.27
C VAL A 478 -2.16 -5.30 18.36
N VAL A 479 -2.08 -6.05 17.26
CA VAL A 479 -2.60 -7.42 17.23
C VAL A 479 -1.45 -8.37 17.54
N ILE A 480 -1.54 -9.10 18.66
CA ILE A 480 -0.50 -10.03 19.11
C ILE A 480 -1.04 -11.45 18.97
N GLU A 481 -0.28 -12.32 18.31
CA GLU A 481 -0.55 -13.75 18.14
C GLU A 481 0.41 -14.64 18.93
#